data_AF-A0AAD9QM27-F1
#
_entry.id   AF-A0AAD9QM27-F1
#
_cell.length_a   1.000
_cell.length_b   1.000
_cell.length_c   1.000
_cell.angle_alpha   90.00
_cell.angle_beta   90.00
_cell.angle_gamma   90.00
#
_symmetry.space_group_name_H-M   'P 1'
#
loop_
_entity.id
_entity.type
_entity.pdbx_description
1 polymer ?
#
loop_
_entity_poly.entity_id
_entity_poly.type
_entity_poly.pdbx_seq_one_letter_code
_entity_poly.pdbx_strand_id
1 'polypeptide(L)'
;MGWTSSQKSRLAYEKQILEKYFGSKVSWINPSEDTRIEVSVTCSNDKKYTLRVYIPSNFPNDCPKMVVIPPQSSWFSYYLRKKDGSKMNGTSSKFHTLSGIDGYTRICHFNDSLWTDNNTLYQVVMKGLIWLEAYEAHLRTGKSMDVFLAEMA
;
A
#
# COMPACT_ATOMS: atom_id res chain seq x y z
N MET A 1 11.94 -0.52 -21.47
CA MET A 1 13.12 -1.35 -21.10
C MET A 1 12.73 -2.17 -19.89
N GLY A 2 12.95 -3.49 -19.94
CA GLY A 2 12.60 -4.40 -18.83
C GLY A 2 13.64 -4.41 -17.71
N TRP A 3 13.38 -5.21 -16.68
CA TRP A 3 14.25 -5.37 -15.50
C TRP A 3 15.66 -5.88 -15.83
N THR A 4 16.67 -5.32 -15.16
CA THR A 4 18.05 -5.86 -15.20
C THR A 4 18.13 -7.24 -14.53
N SER A 5 19.23 -7.98 -14.75
CA SER A 5 19.42 -9.29 -14.12
C SER A 5 19.37 -9.24 -12.59
N SER A 6 20.00 -8.23 -11.98
CA SER A 6 19.96 -8.03 -10.52
C SER A 6 18.55 -7.76 -10.01
N GLN A 7 17.79 -6.91 -10.73
CA GLN A 7 16.40 -6.61 -10.38
C GLN A 7 15.50 -7.83 -10.51
N LYS A 8 15.70 -8.67 -11.54
CA LYS A 8 14.96 -9.93 -11.70
C LYS A 8 15.21 -10.87 -10.52
N SER A 9 16.47 -11.05 -10.12
CA SER A 9 16.83 -11.86 -8.95
C SER A 9 16.19 -11.31 -7.67
N ARG A 10 16.23 -9.99 -7.48
CA ARG A 10 15.59 -9.33 -6.34
C ARG A 10 14.07 -9.50 -6.34
N LEU A 11 13.39 -9.27 -7.46
CA LEU A 11 11.93 -9.44 -7.55
C LEU A 11 11.50 -10.90 -7.37
N ALA A 12 12.30 -11.86 -7.83
CA ALA A 12 12.06 -13.28 -7.57
C ALA A 12 12.15 -13.62 -6.07
N TYR A 13 13.12 -13.04 -5.36
CA TYR A 13 13.23 -13.17 -3.90
C TYR A 13 12.01 -12.56 -3.18
N GLU A 14 11.60 -11.34 -3.57
CA GLU A 14 10.41 -10.69 -3.01
C GLU A 14 9.14 -11.51 -3.26
N LYS A 15 9.02 -12.11 -4.45
CA LYS A 15 7.92 -13.01 -4.80
C LYS A 15 7.84 -14.20 -3.85
N GLN A 16 8.97 -14.86 -3.60
CA GLN A 16 9.01 -15.99 -2.65
C GLN A 16 8.57 -15.58 -1.24
N ILE A 17 9.01 -14.41 -0.75
CA ILE A 17 8.59 -13.91 0.56
C ILE A 17 7.08 -13.64 0.58
N LEU A 18 6.58 -12.87 -0.38
CA LEU A 18 5.16 -12.48 -0.40
C LEU A 18 4.24 -13.71 -0.55
N GLU A 19 4.57 -14.65 -1.43
CA GLU A 19 3.81 -15.88 -1.61
C GLU A 19 3.87 -16.77 -0.37
N LYS A 20 5.00 -16.80 0.36
CA LYS A 20 5.11 -17.51 1.64
C LYS A 20 4.15 -16.96 2.70
N TYR A 21 4.02 -15.63 2.82
CA TYR A 21 3.22 -15.00 3.88
C TYR A 21 1.75 -14.79 3.51
N PHE A 22 1.45 -14.52 2.24
CA PHE A 22 0.11 -14.15 1.79
C PHE A 22 -0.52 -15.18 0.85
N GLY A 23 0.24 -16.17 0.37
CA GLY A 23 -0.25 -17.26 -0.46
C GLY A 23 -0.97 -16.78 -1.71
N SER A 24 -2.13 -17.37 -1.99
CA SER A 24 -2.98 -17.04 -3.15
C SER A 24 -3.60 -15.64 -3.13
N LYS A 25 -3.38 -14.85 -2.06
CA LYS A 25 -3.88 -13.48 -1.96
C LYS A 25 -3.00 -12.46 -2.68
N VAL A 26 -1.84 -12.87 -3.20
CA VAL A 26 -0.91 -12.02 -3.94
C VAL A 26 -1.10 -12.20 -5.44
N SER A 27 -1.19 -11.11 -6.16
CA SER A 27 -1.21 -11.08 -7.62
C SER A 27 -0.09 -10.17 -8.13
N TRP A 28 0.65 -10.65 -9.12
CA TRP A 28 1.70 -9.90 -9.82
C TRP A 28 1.19 -9.47 -11.18
N ILE A 29 1.11 -8.17 -11.41
CA ILE A 29 0.59 -7.56 -12.64
C ILE A 29 1.77 -6.98 -13.41
N ASN A 30 1.80 -7.26 -14.73
CA ASN A 30 2.88 -6.85 -15.64
C ASN A 30 4.30 -7.15 -15.07
N PRO A 31 4.63 -8.43 -14.80
CA PRO A 31 5.89 -8.78 -14.13
C PRO A 31 7.16 -8.46 -14.95
N SER A 32 7.03 -8.17 -16.25
CA SER A 32 8.15 -7.87 -17.15
C SER A 32 8.49 -6.37 -17.26
N GLU A 33 7.52 -5.48 -17.00
CA GLU A 33 7.65 -4.02 -17.08
C GLU A 33 6.48 -3.34 -16.35
N ASP A 34 6.68 -2.16 -15.74
CA ASP A 34 5.66 -1.47 -14.92
C ASP A 34 4.97 -2.41 -13.91
N THR A 35 5.78 -3.20 -13.21
CA THR A 35 5.28 -4.24 -12.32
C THR A 35 4.50 -3.65 -11.15
N ARG A 36 3.34 -4.25 -10.89
CA ARG A 36 2.50 -3.93 -9.74
C ARG A 36 2.20 -5.21 -8.98
N ILE A 37 2.07 -5.08 -7.68
CA ILE A 37 1.66 -6.18 -6.80
C ILE A 37 0.34 -5.80 -6.16
N GLU A 38 -0.60 -6.72 -6.14
CA GLU A 38 -1.84 -6.59 -5.40
C GLU A 38 -1.90 -7.65 -4.32
N VAL A 39 -2.20 -7.23 -3.10
CA VAL A 39 -2.41 -8.13 -1.97
C VAL A 39 -3.81 -7.90 -1.41
N SER A 40 -4.67 -8.90 -1.50
CA SER A 40 -5.97 -8.89 -0.85
C SER A 40 -5.80 -9.13 0.65
N VAL A 41 -6.34 -8.23 1.46
CA VAL A 41 -6.20 -8.24 2.91
C VAL A 41 -7.56 -8.10 3.60
N THR A 42 -7.65 -8.65 4.80
CA THR A 42 -8.84 -8.57 5.66
C THR A 42 -8.42 -7.91 6.96
N CYS A 43 -9.11 -6.84 7.34
CA CYS A 43 -8.89 -6.15 8.61
C CYS A 43 -9.53 -6.94 9.77
N SER A 44 -9.19 -6.57 11.00
CA SER A 44 -9.71 -7.19 12.23
C SER A 44 -11.24 -7.16 12.38
N ASN A 45 -11.93 -6.29 11.63
CA ASN A 45 -13.39 -6.18 11.59
C ASN A 45 -14.02 -6.78 10.32
N ASP A 46 -13.34 -7.75 9.69
CA ASP A 46 -13.75 -8.48 8.48
C ASP A 46 -13.88 -7.64 7.20
N LYS A 47 -13.54 -6.34 7.24
CA LYS A 47 -13.49 -5.50 6.04
C LYS A 47 -12.31 -5.90 5.15
N LYS A 48 -12.60 -6.07 3.87
CA LYS A 48 -11.62 -6.50 2.87
C LYS A 48 -11.17 -5.34 2.01
N TYR A 49 -9.88 -5.27 1.75
CA TYR A 49 -9.25 -4.28 0.88
C TYR A 49 -8.22 -4.95 -0.02
N THR A 50 -7.81 -4.26 -1.08
CA THR A 50 -6.60 -4.65 -1.82
C THR A 50 -5.56 -3.56 -1.66
N LEU A 51 -4.36 -3.94 -1.23
CA LEU A 51 -3.18 -3.08 -1.23
C LEU A 51 -2.48 -3.25 -2.57
N ARG A 52 -2.37 -2.19 -3.36
CA ARG A 52 -1.60 -2.20 -4.60
C ARG A 52 -0.28 -1.47 -4.41
N VAL A 53 0.82 -2.16 -4.68
CA VAL A 53 2.18 -1.65 -4.64
C VAL A 53 2.71 -1.46 -6.06
N TYR A 54 3.20 -0.27 -6.36
CA TYR A 54 3.83 0.09 -7.63
C TYR A 54 5.35 -0.04 -7.48
N ILE A 55 5.96 -0.91 -8.28
CA ILE A 55 7.40 -1.17 -8.23
C ILE A 55 8.13 -0.12 -9.08
N PRO A 56 9.02 0.69 -8.50
CA PRO A 56 9.74 1.72 -9.25
C PRO A 56 10.75 1.08 -10.19
N SER A 57 11.05 1.74 -11.32
CA SER A 57 12.02 1.25 -12.30
C SER A 57 13.44 1.07 -11.75
N ASN A 58 13.79 1.81 -10.68
CA ASN A 58 15.06 1.72 -9.98
C ASN A 58 15.01 0.85 -8.71
N PHE A 59 13.95 0.04 -8.53
CA PHE A 59 13.88 -0.91 -7.42
C PHE A 59 15.12 -1.82 -7.40
N PRO A 60 15.73 -2.15 -6.24
CA PRO A 60 15.30 -1.81 -4.88
C PRO A 60 15.86 -0.48 -4.32
N ASN A 61 16.52 0.34 -5.13
CA ASN A 61 17.11 1.59 -4.64
C ASN A 61 16.06 2.66 -4.31
N ASP A 62 14.92 2.62 -5.01
CA ASP A 62 13.80 3.54 -4.77
C ASP A 62 12.67 2.84 -3.99
N CYS A 63 12.05 3.60 -3.08
CA CYS A 63 10.91 3.15 -2.29
C CYS A 63 9.66 2.93 -3.17
N PRO A 64 8.98 1.78 -3.05
CA PRO A 64 7.70 1.55 -3.73
C PRO A 64 6.58 2.47 -3.26
N LYS A 65 5.62 2.73 -4.16
CA LYS A 65 4.41 3.49 -3.81
C LYS A 65 3.27 2.52 -3.53
N MET A 66 2.41 2.85 -2.57
CA MET A 66 1.26 2.01 -2.23
C MET A 66 -0.04 2.79 -2.21
N VAL A 67 -1.10 2.18 -2.74
CA VAL A 67 -2.48 2.67 -2.69
C VAL A 67 -3.42 1.62 -2.10
N VAL A 68 -4.56 2.09 -1.60
CA VAL A 68 -5.65 1.23 -1.12
C VAL A 68 -6.79 1.22 -2.13
N ILE A 69 -7.20 0.01 -2.51
CA ILE A 69 -8.37 -0.25 -3.35
C ILE A 69 -9.51 -0.74 -2.44
N PRO A 70 -10.64 0.00 -2.34
CA PRO A 70 -11.79 -0.41 -1.54
C PRO A 70 -12.54 -1.60 -2.17
N PRO A 71 -13.29 -2.37 -1.36
CA PRO A 71 -14.15 -3.44 -1.88
C PRO A 71 -15.28 -2.82 -2.71
N GLN A 72 -15.36 -3.19 -4.00
CA GLN A 72 -16.35 -2.72 -5.00
C GLN A 72 -16.83 -1.27 -4.80
N SER A 73 -16.07 -0.35 -5.36
CA SER A 73 -16.38 1.08 -5.49
C SER A 73 -17.69 1.36 -6.24
N SER A 74 -18.56 2.15 -5.61
CA SER A 74 -19.63 2.88 -6.30
C SER A 74 -19.04 3.83 -7.34
N TRP A 75 -19.80 4.05 -8.41
CA TRP A 75 -19.47 4.54 -9.76
C TRP A 75 -18.97 6.00 -9.83
N PHE A 76 -18.71 6.65 -8.69
CA PHE A 76 -18.41 8.07 -8.60
C PHE A 76 -17.05 8.45 -7.97
N SER A 77 -16.29 7.53 -7.38
CA SER A 77 -14.91 7.77 -6.89
C SER A 77 -14.33 6.52 -6.21
N TYR A 78 -13.08 6.17 -6.51
CA TYR A 78 -12.37 5.05 -5.87
C TYR A 78 -11.56 5.44 -4.62
N TYR A 79 -11.38 6.75 -4.37
CA TYR A 79 -10.76 7.24 -3.13
C TYR A 79 -11.54 6.78 -1.89
N LEU A 80 -10.80 6.39 -0.84
CA LEU A 80 -11.36 6.19 0.48
C LEU A 80 -11.98 7.49 1.02
N ARG A 81 -12.91 7.35 1.95
CA ARG A 81 -13.59 8.47 2.59
C ARG A 81 -13.32 8.46 4.08
N LYS A 82 -13.13 9.66 4.63
CA LYS A 82 -13.09 9.86 6.08
C LYS A 82 -14.49 9.60 6.65
N LYS A 83 -14.58 9.55 7.98
CA LYS A 83 -15.85 9.40 8.71
C LYS A 83 -16.87 10.50 8.36
N ASP A 84 -16.41 11.72 8.08
CA ASP A 84 -17.27 12.84 7.67
C ASP A 84 -17.74 12.76 6.20
N GLY A 85 -17.36 11.71 5.47
CA GLY A 85 -17.69 11.50 4.06
C GLY A 85 -16.78 12.21 3.07
N SER A 86 -15.84 13.06 3.51
CA SER A 86 -14.88 13.73 2.63
C SER A 86 -13.87 12.74 2.04
N LYS A 87 -13.39 13.01 0.82
CA LYS A 87 -12.45 12.14 0.09
C LYS A 87 -11.03 12.24 0.67
N MET A 88 -10.30 11.13 0.64
CA MET A 88 -8.88 11.04 0.96
C MET A 88 -8.03 11.02 -0.32
N ASN A 89 -8.05 12.11 -1.07
CA ASN A 89 -7.41 12.24 -2.39
C ASN A 89 -6.16 13.13 -2.40
N GLY A 90 -5.75 13.68 -1.25
CA GLY A 90 -4.61 14.59 -1.13
C GLY A 90 -3.71 14.27 0.05
N THR A 91 -2.59 15.00 0.11
CA THR A 91 -1.61 14.85 1.19
C THR A 91 -2.18 15.29 2.53
N SER A 92 -2.01 14.45 3.56
CA SER A 92 -2.42 14.78 4.92
C SER A 92 -1.59 14.02 5.93
N SER A 93 -0.91 14.73 6.82
CA SER A 93 -0.19 14.15 7.95
C SER A 93 -1.13 13.39 8.88
N LYS A 94 -2.27 13.99 9.24
CA LYS A 94 -3.30 13.40 10.13
C LYS A 94 -3.85 12.05 9.66
N PHE A 95 -3.81 11.80 8.36
CA PHE A 95 -4.35 10.57 7.73
C PHE A 95 -3.27 9.72 7.08
N HIS A 96 -1.99 10.13 7.17
CA HIS A 96 -0.86 9.49 6.48
C HIS A 96 -1.17 9.21 5.00
N THR A 97 -1.74 10.20 4.30
CA THR A 97 -2.02 10.12 2.86
C THR A 97 -1.11 11.03 2.06
N LEU A 98 -0.94 10.69 0.79
CA LEU A 98 -0.23 11.46 -0.22
C LEU A 98 -1.18 11.75 -1.40
N SER A 99 -0.72 12.52 -2.38
CA SER A 99 -1.44 12.70 -3.65
C SER A 99 -1.79 11.35 -4.29
N GLY A 100 -3.06 11.20 -4.64
CA GLY A 100 -3.61 9.96 -5.20
C GLY A 100 -2.91 9.45 -6.46
N ILE A 101 -3.04 8.14 -6.71
CA ILE A 101 -2.54 7.47 -7.92
C ILE A 101 -3.66 6.61 -8.48
N ASP A 102 -3.89 6.67 -9.80
CA ASP A 102 -4.92 5.91 -10.51
C ASP A 102 -6.35 6.04 -9.93
N GLY A 103 -6.66 7.18 -9.30
CA GLY A 103 -7.94 7.41 -8.64
C GLY A 103 -8.10 6.78 -7.25
N TYR A 104 -7.04 6.18 -6.71
CA TYR A 104 -7.01 5.54 -5.39
C TYR A 104 -6.25 6.38 -4.36
N THR A 105 -6.60 6.18 -3.10
CA THR A 105 -5.92 6.82 -1.97
C THR A 105 -4.51 6.25 -1.84
N ARG A 106 -3.50 7.10 -2.09
CA ARG A 106 -2.09 6.80 -1.85
C ARG A 106 -1.76 7.03 -0.39
N ILE A 107 -1.05 6.08 0.21
CA ILE A 107 -0.69 6.14 1.64
C ILE A 107 0.81 6.38 1.81
N CYS A 108 1.16 7.12 2.85
CA CYS A 108 2.53 7.27 3.33
C CYS A 108 2.81 6.09 4.27
N HIS A 109 3.72 5.21 3.85
CA HIS A 109 3.96 3.93 4.52
C HIS A 109 5.44 3.72 4.91
N PHE A 110 6.33 4.46 4.25
CA PHE A 110 7.76 4.56 4.54
C PHE A 110 8.24 6.00 4.34
N ASN A 111 9.25 6.39 5.10
CA ASN A 111 10.02 7.61 4.85
C ASN A 111 11.09 7.30 3.80
N ASP A 112 11.03 7.97 2.64
CA ASP A 112 11.93 7.73 1.51
C ASP A 112 13.41 7.90 1.88
N SER A 113 13.74 8.75 2.86
CA SER A 113 15.13 8.96 3.33
C SER A 113 15.69 7.81 4.18
N LEU A 114 14.81 6.95 4.70
CA LEU A 114 15.17 5.77 5.50
C LEU A 114 15.04 4.46 4.71
N TRP A 115 14.59 4.55 3.46
CA TRP A 115 14.51 3.40 2.58
C TRP A 115 15.91 2.91 2.20
N THR A 116 16.12 1.61 2.30
CA THR A 116 17.34 0.92 1.87
C THR A 116 16.98 -0.26 1.01
N ASP A 117 17.93 -0.75 0.22
CA ASP A 117 17.75 -1.97 -0.55
C ASP A 117 17.54 -3.21 0.35
N ASN A 118 17.85 -3.16 1.65
CA ASN A 118 17.53 -4.24 2.58
C ASN A 118 16.02 -4.32 2.93
N ASN A 119 15.24 -3.28 2.65
CA ASN A 119 13.80 -3.28 2.93
C ASN A 119 13.03 -4.12 1.92
N THR A 120 12.04 -4.88 2.39
CA THR A 120 11.29 -5.84 1.55
C THR A 120 9.89 -5.36 1.21
N LEU A 121 9.31 -5.90 0.13
CA LEU A 121 7.92 -5.67 -0.23
C LEU A 121 6.95 -6.24 0.82
N TYR A 122 7.37 -7.27 1.57
CA TYR A 122 6.64 -7.72 2.74
C TYR A 122 6.49 -6.62 3.78
N GLN A 123 7.56 -5.90 4.13
CA GLN A 123 7.50 -4.78 5.07
C GLN A 123 6.58 -3.66 4.57
N VAL A 124 6.62 -3.37 3.26
CA VAL A 124 5.71 -2.41 2.61
C VAL A 124 4.25 -2.82 2.80
N VAL A 125 3.90 -4.07 2.49
CA VAL A 125 2.53 -4.58 2.64
C VAL A 125 2.09 -4.57 4.12
N MET A 126 2.98 -4.93 5.05
CA MET A 126 2.68 -4.89 6.49
C MET A 126 2.39 -3.47 6.99
N LYS A 127 3.11 -2.45 6.50
CA LYS A 127 2.78 -1.05 6.80
C LYS A 127 1.40 -0.67 6.25
N GLY A 128 1.03 -1.18 5.07
CA GLY A 128 -0.32 -0.99 4.51
C GLY A 128 -1.43 -1.61 5.38
N LEU A 129 -1.18 -2.81 5.95
CA LEU A 129 -2.10 -3.45 6.89
C LEU A 129 -2.30 -2.62 8.15
N ILE A 130 -1.22 -2.14 8.76
CA ILE A 130 -1.29 -1.27 9.96
C ILE A 130 -2.08 0.00 9.65
N TRP A 131 -1.86 0.59 8.47
CA TRP A 131 -2.59 1.78 8.02
C TRP A 131 -4.10 1.50 7.88
N LEU A 132 -4.48 0.33 7.34
CA LEU A 132 -5.88 -0.08 7.21
C LEU A 132 -6.57 -0.27 8.56
N GLU A 133 -5.90 -0.86 9.54
CA GLU A 133 -6.46 -0.99 10.90
C GLU A 133 -6.72 0.40 11.53
N ALA A 134 -5.78 1.34 11.34
CA ALA A 134 -5.97 2.72 11.78
C ALA A 134 -7.10 3.42 11.03
N TYR A 135 -7.28 3.14 9.73
CA TYR A 135 -8.38 3.66 8.93
C TYR A 135 -9.74 3.14 9.43
N GLU A 136 -9.87 1.84 9.71
CA GLU A 136 -11.09 1.28 10.29
C GLU A 136 -11.37 1.84 11.69
N ALA A 137 -10.32 2.06 12.50
CA ALA A 137 -10.44 2.75 13.78
C ALA A 137 -10.91 4.21 13.62
N HIS A 138 -10.43 4.93 12.61
CA HIS A 138 -10.90 6.26 12.25
C HIS A 138 -12.39 6.24 11.85
N LEU A 139 -12.83 5.32 10.98
CA LEU A 139 -14.23 5.20 10.59
C LEU A 139 -15.16 4.94 11.79
N ARG A 140 -14.71 4.10 12.72
CA ARG A 140 -15.47 3.81 13.96
C ARG A 140 -15.52 4.99 14.91
N THR A 141 -14.39 5.63 15.19
CA THR A 141 -14.28 6.60 16.30
C THR A 141 -14.39 8.06 15.85
N GLY A 142 -13.96 8.39 14.64
CA GLY A 142 -13.81 9.76 14.15
C GLY A 142 -12.48 10.42 14.52
N LYS A 143 -11.63 9.77 15.33
CA LYS A 143 -10.28 10.26 15.64
C LYS A 143 -9.39 10.18 14.41
N SER A 144 -8.46 11.12 14.24
CA SER A 144 -7.48 11.07 13.15
C SER A 144 -6.58 9.84 13.23
N MET A 145 -6.02 9.42 12.10
CA MET A 145 -5.28 8.16 12.01
C MET A 145 -3.92 8.22 12.70
N ASP A 146 -3.30 9.39 12.75
CA ASP A 146 -2.06 9.67 13.51
C ASP A 146 -2.18 9.26 15.00
N VAL A 147 -3.37 9.32 15.60
CA VAL A 147 -3.62 8.84 16.97
C VAL A 147 -3.41 7.33 17.11
N PHE A 148 -3.63 6.56 16.05
CA PHE A 148 -3.46 5.11 16.03
C PHE A 148 -2.12 4.67 15.42
N LEU A 149 -1.49 5.57 14.65
CA LEU A 149 -0.27 5.33 13.90
C LEU A 149 0.95 5.98 14.57
N ALA A 150 1.03 5.91 15.90
CA ALA A 150 2.09 6.54 16.69
C ALA A 150 3.52 6.15 16.23
N GLU A 151 3.68 5.01 15.54
CA GLU A 151 4.96 4.52 14.99
C GLU A 151 5.10 4.64 13.45
N MET A 152 4.25 5.42 12.78
CA MET A 152 4.41 5.76 11.34
C MET A 152 4.95 7.17 11.08
N ALA A 153 5.63 7.75 12.08
CA ALA A 153 6.34 9.03 11.95
C ALA A 153 7.61 8.90 11.10
#